data_AF-A0A970UFK4-F1
#
_entry.id   AF-A0A970UFK4-F1
#
_cell.length_a   1.000
_cell.length_b   1.000
_cell.length_c   1.000
_cell.angle_alpha   90.00
_cell.angle_beta   90.00
_cell.angle_gamma   90.00
#
_symmetry.space_group_name_H-M   'P 1'
#
loop_
_entity.id
_entity.type
_entity.pdbx_description
1 polymer ?
#
loop_
_entity_poly.entity_id
_entity_poly.type
_entity_poly.pdbx_seq_one_letter_code
_entity_poly.pdbx_strand_id
1 'polypeptide(L)'
;SDGSSVQVAEQHITPRIFEKITTHFREGIPVVLLLCTGEFPDFETGGLLIRPQKVLYNAVSSVAEGMRIGILTPSEEQVEQSEHRWSNVSPHVRAVPSSPYVNAMEAAREAAEELREWKADITVLDCIGYTLATRSMVREITEKPVLLARGIAASMVRELIG
;
A
#
# COMPACT_ATOMS: atom_id res chain seq x y z
N SER A 1 -5.62 -21.86 6.32
CA SER A 1 -4.25 -21.53 6.77
C SER A 1 -4.40 -20.62 7.97
N ASP A 2 -3.80 -20.93 9.12
CA ASP A 2 -4.18 -20.40 10.45
C ASP A 2 -3.54 -19.05 10.86
N GLY A 3 -3.05 -18.24 9.90
CA GLY A 3 -2.46 -16.92 10.16
C GLY A 3 -1.15 -16.93 10.98
N SER A 4 -0.70 -18.09 11.44
CA SER A 4 0.44 -18.26 12.34
C SER A 4 1.78 -17.91 11.68
N SER A 5 1.93 -18.17 10.38
CA SER A 5 3.17 -17.92 9.64
C SER A 5 3.46 -16.42 9.44
N VAL A 6 2.43 -15.60 9.22
CA VAL A 6 2.56 -14.17 8.94
C VAL A 6 2.86 -13.38 10.22
N GLN A 7 2.17 -13.68 11.33
CA GLN A 7 2.42 -13.01 12.62
C GLN A 7 3.81 -13.32 13.19
N VAL A 8 4.29 -14.56 13.07
CA VAL A 8 5.63 -14.94 13.54
C VAL A 8 6.70 -14.18 12.74
N ALA A 9 6.53 -14.04 11.42
CA ALA A 9 7.43 -13.23 10.59
C ALA A 9 7.40 -11.73 10.99
N GLU A 10 6.23 -11.19 11.31
CA GLU A 10 6.06 -9.79 11.74
C GLU A 10 6.78 -9.49 13.07
N GLN A 11 6.67 -10.39 14.05
CA GLN A 11 7.34 -10.26 15.35
C GLN A 11 8.86 -10.26 15.24
N HIS A 12 9.41 -10.98 14.26
CA HIS A 12 10.85 -11.03 14.03
C HIS A 12 11.37 -9.87 13.16
N ILE A 13 10.54 -9.33 12.25
CA ILE A 13 10.98 -8.25 11.36
C ILE A 13 10.84 -6.87 12.01
N THR A 14 9.83 -6.65 12.86
CA THR A 14 9.56 -5.34 13.48
C THR A 14 10.74 -4.79 14.29
N PRO A 15 11.40 -5.58 15.16
CA PRO A 15 12.58 -5.09 15.89
C PRO A 15 13.73 -4.71 14.97
N ARG A 16 13.94 -5.45 13.87
CA ARG A 16 14.99 -5.17 12.89
C ARG A 16 14.71 -3.89 12.10
N ILE A 17 13.45 -3.65 11.74
CA ILE A 17 13.01 -2.41 11.11
C ILE A 17 13.27 -1.23 12.05
N PHE A 18 12.87 -1.36 13.32
CA PHE A 18 13.09 -0.32 14.33
C PHE A 18 14.58 0.00 14.52
N GLU A 19 15.44 -1.02 14.60
CA GLU A 19 16.89 -0.84 14.73
C GLU A 19 17.48 -0.08 13.53
N LYS A 20 17.06 -0.41 12.30
CA LYS A 20 17.53 0.27 11.08
C LYS A 20 17.06 1.72 11.02
N ILE A 21 15.78 1.98 11.31
CA ILE A 21 15.23 3.34 11.38
C ILE A 21 16.01 4.18 12.40
N THR A 22 16.23 3.62 13.59
CA THR A 22 16.93 4.31 14.67
C THR A 22 18.39 4.58 14.30
N THR A 23 19.06 3.61 13.68
CA THR A 23 20.44 3.77 13.20
C THR A 23 20.55 4.92 12.21
N HIS A 24 19.66 4.97 11.21
CA HIS A 24 19.65 6.05 10.23
C HIS A 24 19.47 7.43 10.88
N PHE A 25 18.57 7.57 11.85
CA PHE A 25 18.41 8.83 12.58
C PHE A 25 19.64 9.19 13.42
N ARG A 26 20.30 8.22 14.08
CA ARG A 26 21.56 8.46 14.82
C ARG A 26 22.71 8.88 13.91
N GLU A 27 22.72 8.41 12.67
CA GLU A 27 23.68 8.82 11.64
C GLU A 27 23.40 10.22 11.05
N GLY A 28 22.36 10.90 11.53
CA GLY A 28 22.02 12.27 11.13
C GLY A 28 21.16 12.35 9.86
N ILE A 29 20.57 11.24 9.40
CA ILE A 29 19.62 11.25 8.29
C ILE A 29 18.31 11.91 8.76
N PRO A 30 17.87 13.03 8.17
CA PRO A 30 16.72 13.79 8.67
C PRO A 30 15.37 13.17 8.30
N VAL A 31 15.33 12.40 7.21
CA VAL A 31 14.14 11.77 6.66
C VAL A 31 14.43 10.32 6.30
N VAL A 32 13.63 9.40 6.84
CA VAL A 32 13.72 7.96 6.56
C VAL A 32 12.42 7.52 5.90
N LEU A 33 12.51 6.81 4.78
CA LEU A 33 11.38 6.20 4.09
C LEU A 33 11.38 4.69 4.32
N LEU A 34 10.30 4.15 4.88
CA LEU A 34 10.09 2.71 4.93
C LEU A 34 9.58 2.22 3.57
N LEU A 35 10.34 1.37 2.87
CA LEU A 35 9.94 0.82 1.57
C LEU A 35 8.98 -0.39 1.73
N CYS A 36 7.83 -0.15 2.37
CA CYS A 36 6.80 -1.17 2.61
C CYS A 36 5.43 -0.52 2.80
N THR A 37 4.35 -1.23 2.44
CA THR A 37 2.96 -0.89 2.79
C THR A 37 2.41 -1.77 3.91
N GLY A 38 3.27 -2.50 4.63
CA GLY A 38 2.89 -3.27 5.80
C GLY A 38 2.42 -2.38 6.95
N GLU A 39 1.45 -2.89 7.70
CA GLU A 39 1.08 -2.34 9.01
C GLU A 39 2.12 -2.80 10.02
N PHE A 40 2.64 -1.85 10.78
CA PHE A 40 3.61 -2.07 11.85
C PHE A 40 3.17 -1.22 13.05
N PRO A 41 3.57 -1.55 14.28
CA PRO A 41 3.37 -0.66 15.40
C PRO A 41 4.04 0.71 15.15
N ASP A 42 3.69 1.68 15.97
CA ASP A 42 4.40 2.95 15.95
C ASP A 42 5.84 2.77 16.46
N PHE A 43 6.76 3.42 15.76
CA PHE A 43 8.16 3.46 16.11
C PHE A 43 8.43 4.78 16.81
N GLU A 44 9.18 4.76 17.91
CA GLU A 44 9.79 5.99 18.41
C GLU A 44 10.79 6.49 17.36
N THR A 45 10.71 7.76 16.98
CA THR A 45 11.51 8.30 15.87
C THR A 45 12.38 9.45 16.34
N GLY A 46 13.60 9.54 15.80
CA GLY A 46 14.50 10.67 16.00
C GLY A 46 14.39 11.75 14.93
N GLY A 47 13.39 11.65 14.04
CA GLY A 47 13.22 12.51 12.87
C GLY A 47 11.97 12.15 12.06
N LEU A 48 11.92 12.54 10.79
CA LEU A 48 10.75 12.33 9.93
C LEU A 48 10.75 10.91 9.33
N LEU A 49 9.84 10.04 9.79
CA LEU A 49 9.64 8.71 9.23
C LEU A 49 8.44 8.69 8.28
N ILE A 50 8.69 8.53 6.98
CA ILE A 50 7.65 8.34 5.98
C ILE A 50 7.26 6.86 5.94
N ARG A 51 6.00 6.59 6.26
CA ARG A 51 5.40 5.25 6.20
C ARG A 51 4.39 5.19 5.04
N PRO A 52 4.73 4.59 3.88
CA PRO A 52 3.85 4.57 2.70
C PRO A 52 2.45 4.07 3.00
N GLN A 53 2.30 3.05 3.85
CA GLN A 53 0.99 2.56 4.30
C GLN A 53 0.14 3.69 4.90
N LYS A 54 0.67 4.45 5.87
CA LYS A 54 -0.05 5.54 6.53
C LYS A 54 -0.35 6.68 5.57
N VAL A 55 0.60 7.06 4.72
CA VAL A 55 0.39 8.16 3.76
C VAL A 55 -0.68 7.77 2.74
N LEU A 56 -0.61 6.55 2.19
CA LEU A 56 -1.60 6.03 1.25
C LEU A 56 -2.99 5.95 1.89
N TYR A 57 -3.09 5.38 3.10
CA TYR A 57 -4.35 5.25 3.82
C TYR A 57 -5.03 6.60 4.03
N ASN A 58 -4.29 7.60 4.53
CA ASN A 58 -4.85 8.93 4.77
C ASN A 58 -5.19 9.67 3.46
N ALA A 59 -4.39 9.48 2.40
CA ALA A 59 -4.67 10.07 1.09
C ALA A 59 -5.93 9.48 0.43
N VAL A 60 -6.15 8.17 0.57
CA VAL A 60 -7.38 7.53 0.09
C VAL A 60 -8.56 7.95 0.96
N SER A 61 -8.39 7.95 2.29
CA SER A 61 -9.43 8.38 3.24
C SER A 61 -9.94 9.79 2.95
N SER A 62 -9.06 10.69 2.55
CA SER A 62 -9.43 12.10 2.29
C SER A 62 -10.17 12.32 0.97
N VAL A 63 -10.15 11.37 0.02
CA VAL A 63 -10.73 11.56 -1.32
C VAL A 63 -11.77 10.51 -1.72
N ALA A 64 -11.84 9.38 -1.01
CA ALA A 64 -12.62 8.21 -1.41
C ALA A 64 -13.64 7.75 -0.36
N GLU A 65 -13.91 8.55 0.67
CA GLU A 65 -14.92 8.22 1.69
C GLU A 65 -16.28 7.92 1.04
N GLY A 66 -16.87 6.77 1.39
CA GLY A 66 -18.15 6.29 0.86
C GLY A 66 -18.15 5.77 -0.58
N MET A 67 -17.05 5.90 -1.34
CA MET A 67 -16.93 5.41 -2.72
C MET A 67 -16.73 3.88 -2.79
N ARG A 68 -16.89 3.28 -3.97
CA ARG A 68 -16.50 1.88 -4.22
C ARG A 68 -14.99 1.79 -4.42
N ILE A 69 -14.26 1.33 -3.40
CA ILE A 69 -12.79 1.25 -3.41
C ILE A 69 -12.37 -0.14 -3.85
N GLY A 70 -11.75 -0.23 -5.03
CA GLY A 70 -11.09 -1.44 -5.49
C GLY A 70 -9.61 -1.45 -5.08
N ILE A 71 -9.09 -2.58 -4.61
CA ILE A 71 -7.69 -2.66 -4.14
C ILE A 71 -6.98 -3.80 -4.86
N LEU A 72 -5.79 -3.55 -5.38
CA LEU A 72 -4.86 -4.61 -5.78
C LEU A 72 -3.92 -4.89 -4.60
N THR A 73 -4.01 -6.09 -4.04
CA THR A 73 -3.21 -6.53 -2.88
C THR A 73 -2.22 -7.64 -3.28
N PRO A 74 -1.00 -7.73 -2.72
CA PRO A 74 0.05 -8.61 -3.23
C PRO A 74 -0.23 -10.13 -3.26
N SER A 75 -1.10 -10.63 -2.39
CA SER A 75 -1.40 -12.05 -2.29
C SER A 75 -2.83 -12.32 -1.79
N GLU A 76 -3.32 -13.53 -2.05
CA GLU A 76 -4.61 -14.03 -1.54
C GLU A 76 -4.73 -13.90 -0.02
N GLU A 77 -3.66 -14.24 0.70
CA GLU A 77 -3.61 -14.19 2.16
C GLU A 77 -3.79 -12.78 2.73
N GLN A 78 -3.60 -11.74 1.91
CA GLN A 78 -3.74 -10.33 2.30
C GLN A 78 -5.09 -9.73 1.92
N VAL A 79 -5.98 -10.47 1.26
CA VAL A 79 -7.30 -9.98 0.84
C VAL A 79 -8.13 -9.57 2.05
N GLU A 80 -8.33 -10.48 3.01
CA GLU A 80 -9.17 -10.21 4.20
C GLU A 80 -8.64 -9.03 5.02
N GLN A 81 -7.33 -8.99 5.28
CA GLN A 81 -6.71 -7.87 6.01
C GLN A 81 -6.87 -6.54 5.25
N SER A 82 -6.70 -6.57 3.93
CA SER A 82 -6.87 -5.39 3.08
C SER A 82 -8.31 -4.87 3.15
N GLU A 83 -9.29 -5.75 2.96
CA GLU A 83 -10.71 -5.36 3.03
C GLU A 83 -11.08 -4.83 4.41
N HIS A 84 -10.62 -5.48 5.48
CA HIS A 84 -10.82 -5.01 6.84
C HIS A 84 -10.25 -3.60 7.05
N ARG A 85 -9.00 -3.35 6.62
CA ARG A 85 -8.35 -2.03 6.73
C ARG A 85 -9.17 -0.97 6.01
N TRP A 86 -9.48 -1.21 4.75
CA TRP A 86 -10.12 -0.24 3.86
C TRP A 86 -11.61 -0.06 4.16
N SER A 87 -12.25 -1.00 4.86
CA SER A 87 -13.64 -0.87 5.33
C SER A 87 -13.87 0.33 6.27
N ASN A 88 -12.80 0.79 6.95
CA ASN A 88 -12.83 2.00 7.77
C ASN A 88 -12.95 3.29 6.95
N VAL A 89 -12.70 3.24 5.63
CA VAL A 89 -12.85 4.38 4.71
C VAL A 89 -14.19 4.33 3.98
N SER A 90 -14.63 3.14 3.60
CA SER A 90 -15.90 2.94 2.90
C SER A 90 -16.47 1.57 3.20
N PRO A 91 -17.80 1.41 3.32
CA PRO A 91 -18.42 0.09 3.40
C PRO A 91 -18.35 -0.68 2.07
N HIS A 92 -17.98 -0.04 0.96
CA HIS A 92 -17.93 -0.64 -0.37
C HIS A 92 -16.48 -0.89 -0.80
N VAL A 93 -15.92 -2.00 -0.35
CA VAL A 93 -14.53 -2.35 -0.60
C VAL A 93 -14.45 -3.72 -1.28
N ARG A 94 -13.51 -3.88 -2.22
CA ARG A 94 -13.13 -5.16 -2.80
C ARG A 94 -11.63 -5.22 -3.00
N ALA A 95 -10.96 -6.16 -2.35
CA ALA A 95 -9.55 -6.43 -2.61
C ALA A 95 -9.41 -7.62 -3.57
N VAL A 96 -8.53 -7.49 -4.56
CA VAL A 96 -8.23 -8.52 -5.56
C VAL A 96 -6.74 -8.85 -5.47
N PRO A 97 -6.38 -10.14 -5.33
CA PRO A 97 -4.99 -10.58 -5.27
C PRO A 97 -4.31 -10.33 -6.62
N SER A 98 -3.16 -9.65 -6.58
CA SER A 98 -2.33 -9.35 -7.73
C SER A 98 -0.89 -9.24 -7.25
N SER A 99 -0.02 -10.17 -7.66
CA SER A 99 1.39 -10.09 -7.25
C SER A 99 2.09 -8.95 -7.99
N PRO A 100 2.75 -8.00 -7.32
CA PRO A 100 3.58 -7.00 -7.98
C PRO A 100 4.94 -7.56 -8.44
N TYR A 101 5.22 -8.83 -8.18
CA TYR A 101 6.54 -9.44 -8.41
C TYR A 101 6.50 -10.62 -9.39
N VAL A 102 5.45 -11.45 -9.33
CA VAL A 102 5.29 -12.62 -10.20
C VAL A 102 4.21 -12.33 -11.22
N ASN A 103 4.53 -12.47 -12.52
CA ASN A 103 3.60 -12.18 -13.63
C ASN A 103 2.88 -10.83 -13.48
N ALA A 104 3.60 -9.82 -12.97
CA ALA A 104 2.98 -8.66 -12.32
C ALA A 104 2.03 -7.85 -13.22
N MET A 105 2.35 -7.73 -14.50
CA MET A 105 1.48 -6.99 -15.43
C MET A 105 0.22 -7.79 -15.81
N GLU A 106 0.31 -9.12 -15.87
CA GLU A 106 -0.83 -9.97 -16.19
C GLU A 106 -1.77 -10.07 -14.98
N ALA A 107 -1.22 -10.36 -13.80
CA ALA A 107 -2.00 -10.38 -12.55
C ALA A 107 -2.70 -9.04 -12.28
N ALA A 108 -2.02 -7.92 -12.52
CA ALA A 108 -2.64 -6.61 -12.37
C ALA A 108 -3.70 -6.32 -13.44
N ARG A 109 -3.56 -6.87 -14.65
CA ARG A 109 -4.56 -6.73 -15.73
C ARG A 109 -5.83 -7.48 -15.35
N GLU A 110 -5.72 -8.74 -14.94
CA GLU A 110 -6.85 -9.55 -14.49
C GLU A 110 -7.58 -8.87 -13.31
N ALA A 111 -6.83 -8.39 -12.32
CA ALA A 111 -7.42 -7.67 -11.18
C ALA A 111 -8.09 -6.36 -11.57
N ALA A 112 -7.55 -5.63 -12.55
CA ALA A 112 -8.17 -4.40 -13.05
C ALA A 112 -9.48 -4.68 -13.81
N GLU A 113 -9.53 -5.74 -14.61
CA GLU A 113 -10.74 -6.19 -15.30
C GLU A 113 -11.83 -6.56 -14.30
N GLU A 114 -11.49 -7.32 -13.26
CA GLU A 114 -12.43 -7.67 -12.19
C GLU A 114 -12.99 -6.43 -11.47
N LEU A 115 -12.13 -5.47 -11.13
CA LEU A 115 -12.55 -4.23 -10.47
C LEU A 115 -13.37 -3.32 -11.39
N ARG A 116 -13.13 -3.35 -12.70
CA ARG A 116 -13.96 -2.66 -13.69
C ARG A 116 -15.36 -3.27 -13.73
N GLU A 117 -15.47 -4.58 -13.81
CA GLU A 117 -16.75 -5.30 -13.79
C GLU A 117 -17.51 -5.07 -12.48
N TRP A 118 -16.78 -5.05 -11.36
CA TRP A 118 -17.32 -4.69 -10.06
C TRP A 118 -17.67 -3.19 -9.94
N LYS A 119 -17.36 -2.34 -10.93
CA LYS A 119 -17.66 -0.91 -10.96
C LYS A 119 -17.01 -0.15 -9.80
N ALA A 120 -15.72 -0.37 -9.57
CA ALA A 120 -14.95 0.49 -8.66
C ALA A 120 -15.04 1.96 -9.12
N ASP A 121 -15.10 2.89 -8.17
CA ASP A 121 -15.02 4.33 -8.42
C ASP A 121 -13.56 4.81 -8.42
N ILE A 122 -12.71 4.12 -7.65
CA ILE A 122 -11.28 4.37 -7.50
C ILE A 122 -10.55 3.06 -7.25
N THR A 123 -9.31 2.95 -7.74
CA THR A 123 -8.45 1.80 -7.49
C THR A 123 -7.22 2.18 -6.67
N VAL A 124 -6.86 1.35 -5.70
CA VAL A 124 -5.68 1.49 -4.85
C VAL A 124 -4.70 0.37 -5.15
N LEU A 125 -3.48 0.73 -5.55
CA LEU A 125 -2.37 -0.21 -5.71
C LEU A 125 -1.59 -0.27 -4.39
N ASP A 126 -2.04 -1.14 -3.48
CA ASP A 126 -1.59 -1.22 -2.08
C ASP A 126 -0.33 -2.09 -1.93
N CYS A 127 0.72 -1.72 -2.68
CA CYS A 127 2.05 -2.28 -2.50
C CYS A 127 3.12 -1.32 -3.02
N ILE A 128 4.24 -1.24 -2.30
CA ILE A 128 5.43 -0.52 -2.79
C ILE A 128 6.01 -1.13 -4.07
N GLY A 129 5.73 -2.42 -4.34
CA GLY A 129 6.20 -3.16 -5.51
C GLY A 129 5.58 -2.70 -6.83
N TYR A 130 4.38 -2.12 -6.82
CA TYR A 130 3.72 -1.65 -8.03
C TYR A 130 4.43 -0.46 -8.67
N THR A 131 4.32 -0.37 -9.99
CA THR A 131 5.06 0.61 -10.81
C THR A 131 4.13 1.66 -11.43
N LEU A 132 4.73 2.72 -12.00
CA LEU A 132 3.98 3.68 -12.82
C LEU A 132 3.36 3.04 -14.07
N ALA A 133 4.00 2.02 -14.63
CA ALA A 133 3.47 1.25 -15.75
C ALA A 133 2.22 0.47 -15.32
N THR A 134 2.27 -0.20 -14.16
CA THR A 134 1.12 -0.88 -13.57
C THR A 134 -0.04 0.10 -13.36
N ARG A 135 0.21 1.25 -12.71
CA ARG A 135 -0.81 2.29 -12.51
C ARG A 135 -1.43 2.77 -13.82
N SER A 136 -0.61 2.98 -14.85
CA SER A 136 -1.09 3.48 -16.14
C SER A 136 -2.01 2.46 -16.83
N MET A 137 -1.62 1.18 -16.82
CA MET A 137 -2.43 0.09 -17.36
C MET A 137 -3.73 -0.10 -16.57
N VAL A 138 -3.68 -0.13 -15.24
CA VAL A 138 -4.90 -0.29 -14.41
C VAL A 138 -5.86 0.87 -14.66
N ARG A 139 -5.35 2.10 -14.76
CA ARG A 139 -6.17 3.29 -15.06
C ARG A 139 -6.82 3.24 -16.44
N GLU A 140 -6.11 2.70 -17.43
CA GLU A 140 -6.65 2.52 -18.78
C GLU A 140 -7.78 1.48 -18.79
N ILE A 141 -7.61 0.36 -18.09
CA ILE A 141 -8.62 -0.69 -18.02
C ILE A 141 -9.85 -0.25 -17.23
N THR A 142 -9.65 0.32 -16.03
CA THR A 142 -10.78 0.69 -15.16
C THR A 142 -11.48 1.94 -15.61
N GLU A 143 -10.80 2.82 -16.37
CA GLU A 143 -11.25 4.18 -16.71
C GLU A 143 -11.54 5.03 -15.46
N LYS A 144 -10.86 4.73 -14.34
CA LYS A 144 -11.04 5.38 -13.03
C LYS A 144 -9.73 5.92 -12.47
N PRO A 145 -9.77 6.85 -11.49
CA PRO A 145 -8.59 7.26 -10.75
C PRO A 145 -7.89 6.06 -10.09
N VAL A 146 -6.55 6.07 -10.11
CA VAL A 146 -5.71 5.03 -9.50
C VAL A 146 -4.67 5.67 -8.59
N LEU A 147 -4.70 5.33 -7.30
CA LEU A 147 -3.69 5.74 -6.32
C LEU A 147 -2.63 4.65 -6.18
N LEU A 148 -1.36 5.06 -6.26
CA LEU A 148 -0.22 4.16 -6.22
C LEU A 148 0.61 4.43 -4.96
N ALA A 149 0.79 3.42 -4.11
CA ALA A 149 1.57 3.52 -2.88
C ALA A 149 2.96 4.13 -3.12
N ARG A 150 3.71 3.59 -4.10
CA ARG A 150 5.03 4.10 -4.49
C ARG A 150 4.98 5.56 -4.95
N GLY A 151 3.96 5.95 -5.69
CA GLY A 151 3.80 7.30 -6.21
C GLY A 151 3.55 8.30 -5.09
N ILE A 152 2.62 8.00 -4.19
CA ILE A 152 2.32 8.86 -3.03
C ILE A 152 3.53 8.98 -2.10
N ALA A 153 4.23 7.86 -1.83
CA ALA A 153 5.44 7.90 -1.02
C ALA A 153 6.52 8.80 -1.65
N ALA A 154 6.73 8.70 -2.96
CA ALA A 154 7.67 9.54 -3.68
C ALA A 154 7.26 11.02 -3.68
N SER A 155 5.96 11.33 -3.79
CA SER A 155 5.46 12.71 -3.63
C SER A 155 5.74 13.25 -2.23
N MET A 156 5.50 12.46 -1.19
CA MET A 156 5.79 12.88 0.19
C MET A 156 7.28 13.15 0.41
N VAL A 157 8.16 12.30 -0.14
CA VAL A 157 9.60 12.55 -0.12
C VAL A 157 9.91 13.89 -0.80
N ARG A 158 9.44 14.09 -2.03
CA ARG A 158 9.67 15.33 -2.80
C ARG A 158 9.24 16.59 -2.04
N GLU A 159 8.08 16.57 -1.39
CA GLU A 159 7.60 17.73 -0.62
C GLU A 159 8.47 18.02 0.62
N LEU A 160 9.08 17.00 1.22
CA LEU A 160 9.91 17.16 2.42
C LEU A 160 11.35 17.56 2.13
N ILE A 161 11.91 17.14 0.99
CA ILE A 161 13.35 17.32 0.69
C ILE A 161 13.67 18.06 -0.61
N GLY A 162 12.67 18.42 -1.42
CA GLY A 162 12.84 19.07 -2.74
C GLY A 162 13.09 18.10 -3.89
#